data_AF-A0A431Q134-F1
#
_entry.id   AF-A0A431Q134-F1
#
_cell.length_a   1.000
_cell.length_b   1.000
_cell.length_c   1.000
_cell.angle_alpha   90.00
_cell.angle_beta   90.00
_cell.angle_gamma   90.00
#
_symmetry.space_group_name_H-M   'P 1'
#
loop_
_entity.id
_entity.type
_entity.pdbx_description
1 polymer ?
#
loop_
_entity_poly.entity_id
_entity_poly.type
_entity_poly.pdbx_seq_one_letter_code
_entity_poly.pdbx_strand_id
1 'polypeptide(L)'
;MLGDLITALERPEVVVGVLSTLHPDLAKKIAERAAQASMSVGDFSAGAVRAFLDEADDDLWFQLLTLVRKSDDPGLVAVQTILRWVVTA
;
A
#
# COMPACT_ATOMS: atom_id res chain seq x y z
N MET A 1 13.11 11.24 0.86
CA MET A 1 12.84 10.85 -0.55
C MET A 1 12.11 9.51 -0.66
N LEU A 2 12.48 8.43 0.05
CA LEU A 2 11.58 7.27 0.25
C LEU A 2 10.83 7.36 1.60
N GLY A 3 11.52 7.79 2.66
CA GLY A 3 10.93 8.03 3.98
C GLY A 3 9.77 9.02 3.93
N ASP A 4 9.98 10.21 3.34
CA ASP A 4 8.91 11.21 3.19
C ASP A 4 7.71 10.71 2.37
N LEU A 5 7.98 9.83 1.40
CA LEU A 5 6.95 9.23 0.59
C LEU A 5 6.15 8.21 1.42
N ILE A 6 6.82 7.31 2.14
CA ILE A 6 6.17 6.37 3.05
C ILE A 6 5.34 7.11 4.11
N THR A 7 5.88 8.18 4.71
CA THR A 7 5.16 9.03 5.65
C THR A 7 3.95 9.74 5.03
N ALA A 8 4.01 10.11 3.75
CA ALA A 8 2.86 10.65 3.04
C ALA A 8 1.78 9.57 2.81
N LEU A 9 2.19 8.31 2.62
CA LEU A 9 1.30 7.17 2.38
C LEU A 9 0.66 6.61 3.64
N GLU A 10 1.13 6.99 4.82
CA GLU A 10 0.41 6.79 6.08
C GLU A 10 -0.82 7.71 6.21
N ARG A 11 -1.01 8.67 5.28
CA ARG A 11 -2.14 9.60 5.31
C ARG A 11 -3.30 9.09 4.44
N PRO A 12 -4.50 8.89 5.01
CA PRO A 12 -5.66 8.37 4.27
C PRO A 12 -5.96 9.14 2.97
N GLU A 13 -5.78 10.46 2.96
CA GLU A 13 -6.11 11.32 1.81
C GLU A 13 -5.20 11.06 0.60
N VAL A 14 -3.92 10.79 0.87
CA VAL A 14 -2.92 10.49 -0.17
C VAL A 14 -3.18 9.10 -0.75
N VAL A 15 -3.54 8.14 0.11
CA VAL A 15 -3.80 6.78 -0.32
C VAL A 15 -5.06 6.69 -1.18
N VAL A 16 -6.10 7.48 -0.92
CA VAL A 16 -7.31 7.52 -1.75
C VAL A 16 -7.01 7.89 -3.22
N GLY A 17 -6.08 8.82 -3.45
CA GLY A 17 -5.63 9.15 -4.81
C GLY A 17 -4.96 7.96 -5.51
N VAL A 18 -4.18 7.18 -4.77
CA VAL A 18 -3.52 5.96 -5.26
C VAL A 18 -4.50 4.81 -5.46
N LEU A 19 -5.53 4.69 -4.61
CA LEU A 19 -6.55 3.67 -4.77
C LEU A 19 -7.27 3.79 -6.12
N SER A 20 -7.37 5.00 -6.66
CA SER A 20 -8.00 5.27 -7.96
C SER A 20 -7.18 4.77 -9.15
N THR A 21 -5.89 4.46 -8.97
CA THR A 21 -5.02 3.90 -10.01
C THR A 21 -4.82 2.39 -9.88
N LEU A 22 -5.41 1.77 -8.85
CA LEU A 22 -5.35 0.33 -8.65
C LEU A 22 -6.20 -0.42 -9.67
N HIS A 23 -5.78 -1.66 -9.94
CA HIS A 23 -6.65 -2.61 -10.63
C HIS A 23 -7.98 -2.80 -9.86
N PRO A 24 -9.13 -2.85 -10.56
CA PRO A 24 -10.45 -2.93 -9.93
C PRO A 24 -10.60 -4.11 -8.95
N ASP A 25 -10.01 -5.25 -9.29
CA ASP A 25 -10.07 -6.45 -8.44
C ASP A 25 -9.31 -6.25 -7.11
N LEU A 26 -8.19 -5.53 -7.15
CA LEU A 26 -7.42 -5.22 -5.96
C LEU A 26 -8.15 -4.19 -5.11
N ALA A 27 -8.72 -3.16 -5.72
CA ALA A 27 -9.55 -2.17 -5.02
C ALA A 27 -10.76 -2.83 -4.31
N LYS A 28 -11.42 -3.79 -4.96
CA LYS A 28 -12.53 -4.55 -4.37
C LYS A 28 -12.09 -5.35 -3.14
N LYS A 29 -10.98 -6.08 -3.22
CA LYS A 29 -10.45 -6.85 -2.09
C LYS A 29 -10.07 -5.96 -0.89
N ILE A 30 -9.48 -4.80 -1.17
CA ILE A 30 -9.14 -3.82 -0.11
C ILE A 30 -10.43 -3.32 0.55
N ALA A 31 -11.46 -2.98 -0.23
CA ALA A 31 -12.74 -2.54 0.31
C ALA A 31 -13.43 -3.62 1.16
N GLU A 32 -13.37 -4.88 0.74
CA GLU A 32 -13.91 -6.02 1.50
C GLU A 32 -13.18 -6.20 2.84
N ARG A 33 -11.84 -6.16 2.84
CA ARG A 33 -11.02 -6.26 4.07
C ARG A 33 -11.22 -5.07 5.00
N ALA A 34 -11.30 -3.85 4.44
CA ALA A 34 -11.61 -2.64 5.22
C ALA A 34 -12.99 -2.74 5.89
N ALA A 35 -14.01 -3.22 5.17
CA ALA A 35 -15.33 -3.45 5.72
C ALA A 35 -15.34 -4.50 6.83
N GLN A 36 -14.60 -5.61 6.67
CA GLN A 36 -14.43 -6.63 7.72
C GLN A 36 -13.76 -6.06 8.97
N ALA A 37 -12.81 -5.15 8.80
CA ALA A 37 -12.14 -4.45 9.89
C ALA A 37 -12.97 -3.28 10.48
N SER A 38 -14.17 -2.99 9.95
CA SER A 38 -14.97 -1.81 10.30
C SER A 38 -14.21 -0.47 10.14
N MET A 39 -13.33 -0.41 9.13
CA MET A 39 -12.51 0.76 8.81
C MET A 39 -12.91 1.35 7.47
N SER A 40 -12.61 2.65 7.26
CA SER A 40 -12.67 3.22 5.92
C SER A 40 -11.55 2.64 5.05
N VAL A 41 -11.72 2.66 3.73
CA VAL A 41 -10.68 2.16 2.81
C VAL A 41 -9.38 2.96 2.96
N GLY A 42 -9.48 4.26 3.23
CA GLY A 42 -8.33 5.13 3.49
C GLY A 42 -7.59 4.73 4.77
N ASP A 43 -8.31 4.54 5.87
CA ASP A 43 -7.72 4.16 7.16
C ASP A 43 -7.10 2.76 7.11
N PHE A 44 -7.80 1.81 6.48
CA PHE A 44 -7.30 0.45 6.30
C PHE A 44 -6.00 0.45 5.48
N SER A 45 -5.97 1.24 4.41
CA SER A 45 -4.81 1.29 3.53
C SER A 45 -3.61 1.99 4.19
N ALA A 46 -3.84 3.06 4.95
CA ALA A 46 -2.81 3.68 5.79
C ALA A 46 -2.27 2.71 6.86
N GLY A 47 -3.16 1.94 7.50
CA GLY A 47 -2.79 0.89 8.45
C GLY A 47 -1.99 -0.23 7.79
N ALA A 48 -2.33 -0.61 6.56
CA ALA A 48 -1.59 -1.62 5.78
C ALA A 48 -0.16 -1.16 5.45
N VAL A 49 0.03 0.12 5.14
CA VAL A 49 1.37 0.70 4.96
C VAL A 49 2.18 0.52 6.23
N ARG A 50 1.64 0.91 7.38
CA ARG A 50 2.33 0.75 8.66
C ARG A 50 2.63 -0.72 9.00
N ALA A 51 1.65 -1.62 8.84
CA ALA A 51 1.83 -3.04 9.11
C ALA A 51 2.94 -3.65 8.24
N PHE A 52 3.03 -3.25 6.97
CA PHE A 52 4.13 -3.69 6.10
C PHE A 52 5.48 -3.20 6.62
N LEU A 53 5.61 -1.95 7.07
CA LEU A 53 6.87 -1.44 7.60
C LEU A 53 7.31 -2.21 8.86
N ASP A 54 6.35 -2.62 9.68
CA ASP A 54 6.59 -3.32 10.95
C ASP A 54 6.83 -4.83 10.75
N GLU A 55 6.21 -5.46 9.75
CA GLU A 55 6.17 -6.92 9.58
C GLU A 55 6.87 -7.47 8.33
N ALA A 56 7.22 -6.63 7.35
CA ALA A 56 7.84 -7.11 6.12
C ALA A 56 9.24 -7.69 6.39
N ASP A 57 9.47 -8.90 5.88
CA ASP A 57 10.76 -9.56 5.89
C ASP A 57 11.71 -8.99 4.82
N ASP A 58 12.98 -9.37 4.90
CA ASP A 58 14.02 -8.89 4.00
C ASP A 58 13.67 -9.17 2.52
N ASP A 59 13.03 -10.29 2.22
CA ASP A 59 12.64 -10.67 0.86
C ASP A 59 11.57 -9.73 0.28
N LEU A 60 10.52 -9.41 1.06
CA LEU A 60 9.51 -8.42 0.68
C LEU A 60 10.13 -7.04 0.50
N TRP A 61 11.07 -6.65 1.37
CA TRP A 61 11.83 -5.41 1.22
C TRP A 61 12.66 -5.36 -0.05
N PHE A 62 13.39 -6.44 -0.39
CA PHE A 62 14.16 -6.53 -1.62
C PHE A 62 13.28 -6.46 -2.87
N GLN A 63 12.11 -7.12 -2.84
CA GLN A 63 11.15 -7.05 -3.93
C GLN A 63 10.62 -5.63 -4.12
N LEU A 64 10.23 -4.97 -3.04
CA LEU A 64 9.77 -3.58 -3.06
C LEU A 64 10.83 -2.66 -3.68
N LEU A 65 12.06 -2.70 -3.19
CA LEU A 65 13.15 -1.88 -3.71
C LEU A 65 13.46 -2.15 -5.18
N THR A 66 13.36 -3.40 -5.62
CA THR A 66 13.57 -3.78 -7.02
C THR A 66 12.48 -3.20 -7.93
N LEU A 67 11.21 -3.25 -7.50
CA LEU A 67 10.08 -2.71 -8.26
C LEU A 67 10.12 -1.19 -8.32
N VAL A 68 10.38 -0.53 -7.18
CA VAL A 68 10.50 0.93 -7.05
C VAL A 68 11.62 1.47 -7.95
N ARG A 69 12.78 0.81 -8.01
CA ARG A 69 13.92 1.23 -8.86
C ARG A 69 13.65 1.15 -10.37
N LYS A 70 12.69 0.32 -10.78
CA LYS A 70 12.34 0.11 -12.19
C LYS A 70 11.10 0.91 -12.61
N SER A 71 10.49 1.64 -11.69
CA SER A 71 9.26 2.38 -11.92
C SER A 71 9.52 3.84 -12.24
N ASP A 72 8.74 4.37 -13.19
CA ASP A 72 8.68 5.82 -13.47
C ASP A 72 7.92 6.58 -12.36
N ASP A 73 7.05 5.88 -11.62
CA ASP A 73 6.40 6.36 -10.40
C ASP A 73 6.73 5.40 -9.23
N PRO A 74 7.88 5.63 -8.56
CA PRO A 74 8.34 4.75 -7.49
C PRO A 74 7.39 4.76 -6.29
N GLY A 75 6.69 5.88 -6.08
CA GLY A 75 5.81 6.04 -4.95
C GLY A 75 4.52 5.26 -5.11
N LEU A 76 3.92 5.35 -6.29
CA LEU A 76 2.74 4.59 -6.61
C LEU A 76 3.01 3.08 -6.54
N VAL A 77 4.09 2.62 -7.16
CA VAL A 77 4.45 1.18 -7.17
C VAL A 77 4.69 0.65 -5.76
N ALA A 78 5.26 1.45 -4.86
CA ALA A 78 5.45 1.04 -3.48
C ALA A 78 4.11 0.75 -2.79
N VAL A 79 3.16 1.68 -2.88
CA VAL A 79 1.82 1.53 -2.28
C VAL A 79 1.09 0.33 -2.85
N GLN A 80 1.07 0.19 -4.17
CA GLN A 80 0.36 -0.91 -4.82
C GLN A 80 0.93 -2.27 -4.41
N THR A 81 2.23 -2.35 -4.16
CA THR A 81 2.90 -3.56 -3.67
C THR A 81 2.46 -3.88 -2.24
N ILE A 82 2.46 -2.87 -1.35
CA ILE A 82 2.05 -3.02 0.05
C ILE A 82 0.57 -3.39 0.17
N LEU A 83 -0.31 -2.70 -0.57
CA LEU A 83 -1.75 -2.99 -0.55
C LEU A 83 -2.08 -4.34 -1.18
N ARG A 84 -1.25 -4.83 -2.11
CA ARG A 84 -1.37 -6.20 -2.60
C ARG A 84 -1.01 -7.20 -1.52
N TRP A 85 0.11 -6.97 -0.81
CA TRP A 85 0.56 -7.84 0.27
C TRP A 85 -0.52 -8.03 1.34
N VAL A 86 -1.13 -6.95 1.84
CA VAL A 86 -2.11 -7.02 2.95
C VAL A 86 -3.40 -7.77 2.59
N VAL A 87 -3.76 -7.85 1.31
CA VAL A 87 -4.95 -8.61 0.87
C VAL A 87 -4.62 -10.05 0.44
N THR A 88 -3.34 -10.37 0.29
CA THR A 88 -2.85 -11.73 0.01
C THR A 88 -2.34 -12.45 1.24
N ALA A 89 -1.95 -11.71 2.28
CA ALA A 89 -1.76 -12.20 3.65
C ALA A 89 -3.12 -12.59 4.27
#